data_AF-A0A0C3AMN9-F1
#
_entry.id   AF-A0A0C3AMN9-F1
#
_cell.length_a   1.000
_cell.length_b   1.000
_cell.length_c   1.000
_cell.angle_alpha   90.00
_cell.angle_beta   90.00
_cell.angle_gamma   90.00
#
_symmetry.space_group_name_H-M   'P 1'
#
loop_
_entity.id
_entity.type
_entity.pdbx_description
1 polymer ?
#
loop_
_entity_poly.entity_id
_entity_poly.type
_entity_poly.pdbx_seq_one_letter_code
_entity_poly.pdbx_strand_id
1 'polypeptide(L)'
;PVVLGPTGTVADVLDIKARLGFCGIPITGEHAETGALGAKLLGIVTSRDIQFHDPSTRLGDIMTTDLVTAPAGVTLLEANALLRTCKKGKLPIVDDKFRLISLLARSDLLKNQNFPLSSKSPVSKQLYAAAAIGTRDSDRERLKALVGAGLDIVVLDSSQGNSIYQIEMIQWIKTTFPHLEVVAGNVVTREQAAMLIHAGADAIRVGMGSGSICITQEVMAVGRPQATAVHQVAEFASKFGVPVIADGGISNVGHVVKALAMGASAVMMGGLLAGTEEAPGEYFYHEGKRVKAYRGMGSIEAMEQRSVGAKGPPKAAPKANGTNAVAEKGNAATARYFSETSNVKVAQGVSGDVQDKGSIHKFLPYLHTGLQHSLQDAGQRSVVDLQAAVRSGEVRFELRTASAQVEGGVHGLNSYTKRLFA
;
A
#
# COMPACT_ATOMS: atom_id res chain seq x y z
N PRO A 1 22.32 1.80 7.51
CA PRO A 1 22.51 0.52 6.79
C PRO A 1 22.75 -0.60 7.82
N VAL A 2 22.46 -1.86 7.48
CA VAL A 2 22.89 -3.00 8.32
C VAL A 2 24.41 -3.13 8.19
N VAL A 3 25.09 -3.31 9.33
CA VAL A 3 26.54 -3.45 9.44
C VAL A 3 26.86 -4.66 10.31
N LEU A 4 28.07 -5.21 10.14
CA LEU A 4 28.62 -6.24 11.01
C LEU A 4 30.04 -5.85 11.44
N GLY A 5 30.56 -6.56 12.44
CA GLY A 5 31.96 -6.47 12.86
C GLY A 5 32.84 -7.53 12.16
N PRO A 6 34.17 -7.39 12.27
CA PRO A 6 35.11 -8.30 11.60
C PRO A 6 35.10 -9.74 12.17
N THR A 7 34.63 -9.91 13.41
CA THR A 7 34.49 -11.24 14.05
C THR A 7 33.20 -11.96 13.66
N GLY A 8 32.26 -11.27 13.01
CA GLY A 8 31.09 -11.91 12.41
C GLY A 8 31.49 -12.94 11.37
N THR A 9 30.55 -13.78 10.96
CA THR A 9 30.77 -14.93 10.09
C THR A 9 30.01 -14.83 8.78
N VAL A 10 30.39 -15.66 7.80
CA VAL A 10 29.63 -15.83 6.56
C VAL A 10 28.18 -16.28 6.86
N ALA A 11 27.98 -17.13 7.87
CA ALA A 11 26.65 -17.55 8.29
C ALA A 11 25.75 -16.36 8.68
N ASP A 12 26.28 -15.36 9.36
CA ASP A 12 25.52 -14.16 9.74
C ASP A 12 25.05 -13.37 8.50
N VAL A 13 25.89 -13.25 7.48
CA VAL A 13 25.53 -12.58 6.22
C VAL A 13 24.50 -13.42 5.44
N LEU A 14 24.60 -14.75 5.48
CA LEU A 14 23.62 -15.65 4.86
C LEU A 14 22.26 -15.57 5.56
N ASP A 15 22.22 -15.47 6.90
CA ASP A 15 20.98 -15.20 7.66
C ASP A 15 20.35 -13.87 7.24
N ILE A 16 21.15 -12.80 7.21
CA ILE A 16 20.70 -11.48 6.76
C ILE A 16 20.15 -11.55 5.34
N LYS A 17 20.82 -12.28 4.44
CA LYS A 17 20.35 -12.47 3.06
C LYS A 17 19.03 -13.22 3.01
N ALA A 18 18.86 -14.27 3.81
CA ALA A 18 17.62 -15.04 3.87
C ALA A 18 16.46 -14.22 4.44
N ARG A 19 16.71 -13.42 5.49
CA ARG A 19 15.68 -12.65 6.20
C ARG A 19 15.34 -11.32 5.55
N LEU A 20 16.33 -10.60 5.00
CA LEU A 20 16.20 -9.24 4.48
C LEU A 20 16.42 -9.13 2.96
N GLY A 21 16.88 -10.18 2.29
CA GLY A 21 17.02 -10.23 0.84
C GLY A 21 18.25 -9.52 0.25
N PHE A 22 19.21 -9.08 1.08
CA PHE A 22 20.44 -8.43 0.62
C PHE A 22 21.69 -8.92 1.37
N CYS A 23 22.87 -8.69 0.78
CA CYS A 23 24.15 -9.22 1.29
C CYS A 23 25.34 -8.26 1.10
N GLY A 24 25.09 -7.00 0.72
CA GLY A 24 26.14 -5.97 0.66
C GLY A 24 26.26 -5.28 2.02
N ILE A 25 27.09 -5.80 2.91
CA ILE A 25 27.18 -5.43 4.33
C ILE A 25 28.53 -4.77 4.62
N PRO A 26 28.56 -3.49 5.01
CA PRO A 26 29.78 -2.84 5.50
C PRO A 26 30.26 -3.47 6.81
N ILE A 27 31.58 -3.59 6.94
CA ILE A 27 32.25 -4.08 8.13
C ILE A 27 32.83 -2.89 8.88
N THR A 28 32.47 -2.74 10.15
CA THR A 28 32.85 -1.59 10.98
C THR A 28 33.56 -2.05 12.25
N GLY A 29 34.45 -1.22 12.81
CA GLY A 29 35.23 -1.55 14.01
C GLY A 29 35.55 -0.36 14.92
N GLU A 30 36.32 -0.66 15.96
CA GLU A 30 36.82 0.20 17.07
C GLU A 30 35.96 0.33 18.34
N HIS A 31 34.66 -0.01 18.37
CA HIS A 31 33.85 0.08 19.62
C HIS A 31 32.84 -1.04 19.90
N ALA A 32 32.59 -1.94 18.96
CA ALA A 32 31.73 -3.10 19.15
C ALA A 32 32.26 -4.25 18.31
N GLU A 33 32.52 -5.41 18.91
CA GLU A 33 32.91 -6.62 18.18
C GLU A 33 31.86 -7.01 17.13
N THR A 34 30.60 -6.65 17.36
CA THR A 34 29.47 -6.92 16.48
C THR A 34 29.25 -5.87 15.39
N GLY A 35 30.03 -4.78 15.36
CA GLY A 35 29.87 -3.65 14.44
C GLY A 35 28.78 -2.66 14.86
N ALA A 36 28.91 -1.40 14.45
CA ALA A 36 27.95 -0.33 14.74
C ALA A 36 27.95 0.76 13.66
N LEU A 37 26.78 1.31 13.34
CA LEU A 37 26.69 2.48 12.46
C LEU A 37 27.36 3.69 13.15
N GLY A 38 28.14 4.48 12.42
CA GLY A 38 28.96 5.55 12.98
C GLY A 38 30.29 5.09 13.58
N ALA A 39 30.63 3.80 13.51
CA ALA A 39 31.97 3.30 13.80
C ALA A 39 32.87 3.33 12.56
N LYS A 40 34.18 3.13 12.75
CA LYS A 40 35.18 3.22 11.68
C LYS A 40 34.94 2.13 10.63
N LEU A 41 34.89 2.51 9.36
CA LEU A 41 34.71 1.58 8.26
C LEU A 41 36.01 0.79 8.01
N LEU A 42 35.95 -0.53 8.09
CA LEU A 42 37.10 -1.42 7.86
C LEU A 42 37.07 -2.08 6.49
N GLY A 43 35.87 -2.35 5.96
CA GLY A 43 35.70 -3.09 4.72
C GLY A 43 34.24 -3.23 4.31
N ILE A 44 33.99 -4.01 3.26
CA ILE A 44 32.64 -4.43 2.87
C ILE A 44 32.66 -5.89 2.40
N VAL A 45 31.59 -6.60 2.71
CA VAL A 45 31.32 -7.95 2.21
C VAL A 45 30.11 -7.90 1.27
N THR A 46 30.17 -8.64 0.17
CA THR A 46 29.13 -8.73 -0.84
C THR A 46 28.76 -10.18 -1.14
N SER A 47 27.76 -10.40 -2.00
CA SER A 47 27.36 -11.75 -2.44
C SER A 47 28.52 -12.56 -2.99
N ARG A 48 29.48 -11.93 -3.69
CA ARG A 48 30.58 -12.63 -4.36
C ARG A 48 31.62 -13.11 -3.35
N ASP A 49 31.86 -12.30 -2.33
CA ASP A 49 32.90 -12.56 -1.32
C ASP A 49 32.51 -13.74 -0.43
N ILE A 50 31.22 -14.00 -0.23
CA ILE A 50 30.73 -15.12 0.60
C ILE A 50 30.35 -16.38 -0.19
N GLN A 51 30.27 -16.31 -1.52
CA GLN A 51 29.60 -17.34 -2.34
C GLN A 51 30.24 -18.73 -2.22
N PHE A 52 31.56 -18.78 -2.03
CA PHE A 52 32.35 -20.01 -2.04
C PHE A 52 33.14 -20.22 -0.74
N HIS A 53 32.72 -19.57 0.35
CA HIS A 53 33.35 -19.69 1.66
C HIS A 53 32.51 -20.54 2.61
N ASP A 54 33.18 -21.20 3.56
CA ASP A 54 32.51 -21.95 4.62
C ASP A 54 31.73 -20.98 5.53
N PRO A 55 30.51 -21.34 5.98
CA PRO A 55 29.71 -20.48 6.86
C PRO A 55 30.42 -20.01 8.14
N SER A 56 31.40 -20.77 8.65
CA SER A 56 32.19 -20.42 9.84
C SER A 56 33.31 -19.39 9.58
N THR A 57 33.62 -19.09 8.31
CA THR A 57 34.67 -18.14 7.93
C THR A 57 34.37 -16.75 8.48
N ARG A 58 35.38 -16.09 9.08
CA ARG A 58 35.24 -14.73 9.63
C ARG A 58 35.21 -13.69 8.52
N LEU A 59 34.38 -12.65 8.70
CA LEU A 59 34.23 -11.58 7.73
C LEU A 59 35.50 -10.74 7.57
N GLY A 60 36.28 -10.57 8.64
CA GLY A 60 37.57 -9.87 8.57
C GLY A 60 38.58 -10.51 7.62
N ASP A 61 38.49 -11.83 7.40
CA ASP A 61 39.41 -12.58 6.55
C ASP A 61 39.07 -12.47 5.05
N ILE A 62 37.81 -12.12 4.73
CA ILE A 62 37.27 -12.14 3.35
C ILE A 62 36.75 -10.78 2.87
N MET A 63 36.63 -9.79 3.75
CA MET A 63 36.11 -8.48 3.38
C MET A 63 37.03 -7.75 2.39
N THR A 64 36.43 -7.01 1.46
CA THR A 64 37.20 -6.08 0.62
C THR A 64 37.59 -4.85 1.44
N THR A 65 38.89 -4.55 1.53
CA THR A 65 39.45 -3.40 2.27
C THR A 65 39.81 -2.21 1.37
N ASP A 66 40.11 -2.44 0.09
CA ASP A 66 40.29 -1.37 -0.91
C ASP A 66 38.92 -0.82 -1.35
N LEU A 67 38.50 0.25 -0.67
CA LEU A 67 37.16 0.83 -0.79
C LEU A 67 37.18 2.16 -1.53
N VAL A 68 36.33 2.26 -2.55
CA VAL A 68 35.89 3.56 -3.05
C VAL A 68 34.80 4.09 -2.12
N THR A 69 35.03 5.25 -1.51
CA THR A 69 34.11 5.93 -0.59
C THR A 69 33.83 7.36 -1.07
N ALA A 70 32.82 8.00 -0.49
CA ALA A 70 32.60 9.44 -0.66
C ALA A 70 32.50 10.14 0.71
N PRO A 71 32.92 11.41 0.80
CA PRO A 71 32.88 12.15 2.05
C PRO A 71 31.44 12.51 2.46
N ALA A 72 31.21 12.64 3.76
CA ALA A 72 29.98 13.18 4.31
C ALA A 72 29.71 14.60 3.76
N GLY A 73 28.45 14.90 3.44
CA GLY A 73 28.06 16.14 2.78
C GLY A 73 28.04 16.08 1.25
N VAL A 74 28.51 14.99 0.63
CA VAL A 74 28.37 14.78 -0.83
C VAL A 74 26.90 14.84 -1.26
N THR A 75 26.63 15.49 -2.39
CA THR A 75 25.26 15.51 -2.94
C THR A 75 24.91 14.15 -3.54
N LEU A 76 23.61 13.84 -3.62
CA LEU A 76 23.15 12.60 -4.26
C LEU A 76 23.59 12.52 -5.73
N LEU A 77 23.64 13.65 -6.45
CA LEU A 77 24.07 13.70 -7.85
C LEU A 77 25.55 13.32 -8.01
N GLU A 78 26.42 13.90 -7.19
CA GLU A 78 27.85 13.60 -7.17
C GLU A 78 28.12 12.15 -6.75
N ALA A 79 27.47 11.69 -5.69
CA ALA A 79 27.61 10.32 -5.21
C ALA A 79 27.16 9.29 -6.27
N ASN A 80 26.07 9.58 -7.00
CA ASN A 80 25.64 8.75 -8.11
C ASN A 80 26.60 8.78 -9.29
N ALA A 81 27.23 9.93 -9.59
CA ALA A 81 28.27 10.02 -10.61
C ALA A 81 29.48 9.16 -10.24
N LEU A 82 29.96 9.25 -9.00
CA LEU A 82 31.06 8.43 -8.50
C LEU A 82 30.73 6.93 -8.55
N LEU A 83 29.53 6.53 -8.11
CA LEU A 83 29.09 5.14 -8.13
C LEU A 83 29.00 4.57 -9.57
N ARG A 84 28.64 5.41 -10.56
CA ARG A 84 28.68 5.03 -11.99
C ARG A 84 30.10 4.84 -12.48
N THR A 85 31.01 5.72 -12.12
CA THR A 85 32.42 5.69 -12.54
C THR A 85 33.17 4.51 -11.94
N CYS A 86 33.03 4.26 -10.64
CA CYS A 86 33.73 3.17 -9.96
C CYS A 86 33.15 1.78 -10.30
N LYS A 87 31.93 1.73 -10.86
CA LYS A 87 31.21 0.52 -11.29
C LYS A 87 31.00 -0.52 -10.18
N LYS A 88 31.19 -0.14 -8.91
CA LYS A 88 30.95 -0.99 -7.73
C LYS A 88 29.44 -1.08 -7.43
N GLY A 89 29.06 -2.08 -6.62
CA GLY A 89 27.66 -2.32 -6.26
C GLY A 89 27.15 -1.44 -5.11
N LYS A 90 28.06 -0.87 -4.33
CA LYS A 90 27.80 -0.07 -3.13
C LYS A 90 28.82 1.06 -3.05
N LEU A 91 28.42 2.20 -2.47
CA LEU A 91 29.29 3.34 -2.19
C LEU A 91 29.09 3.77 -0.73
N PRO A 92 30.02 3.45 0.18
CA PRO A 92 29.98 3.94 1.55
C PRO A 92 30.23 5.44 1.62
N ILE A 93 29.48 6.11 2.48
CA ILE A 93 29.67 7.53 2.83
C ILE A 93 30.31 7.61 4.20
N VAL A 94 31.45 8.28 4.30
CA VAL A 94 32.26 8.35 5.53
C VAL A 94 32.54 9.78 5.95
N ASP A 95 32.69 10.02 7.25
CA ASP A 95 33.14 11.31 7.77
C ASP A 95 34.68 11.48 7.72
N ASP A 96 35.16 12.59 8.27
CA ASP A 96 36.58 12.95 8.37
C ASP A 96 37.43 11.95 9.18
N LYS A 97 36.79 11.21 10.09
CA LYS A 97 37.40 10.14 10.90
C LYS A 97 37.22 8.75 10.27
N PHE A 98 36.77 8.70 9.02
CA PHE A 98 36.49 7.47 8.27
C PHE A 98 35.41 6.59 8.92
N ARG A 99 34.46 7.21 9.65
CA ARG A 99 33.32 6.52 10.26
C ARG A 99 32.16 6.43 9.28
N LEU A 100 31.49 5.28 9.22
CA LEU A 100 30.40 5.04 8.27
C LEU A 100 29.13 5.81 8.66
N ILE A 101 28.70 6.72 7.79
CA ILE A 101 27.48 7.52 7.96
C ILE A 101 26.31 6.93 7.17
N SER A 102 26.53 6.57 5.91
CA SER A 102 25.48 6.09 5.01
C SER A 102 26.05 5.16 3.93
N LEU A 103 25.16 4.56 3.13
CA LEU A 103 25.53 3.63 2.06
C LEU A 103 24.59 3.82 0.87
N LEU A 104 25.14 4.06 -0.31
CA LEU A 104 24.38 4.04 -1.56
C LEU A 104 24.50 2.67 -2.22
N ALA A 105 23.45 2.24 -2.92
CA ALA A 105 23.45 1.01 -3.68
C ALA A 105 23.16 1.23 -5.17
N ARG A 106 23.94 0.58 -6.03
CA ARG A 106 23.75 0.64 -7.48
C ARG A 106 22.39 0.07 -7.91
N SER A 107 21.84 -0.86 -7.12
CA SER A 107 20.49 -1.40 -7.33
C SER A 107 19.42 -0.31 -7.30
N ASP A 108 19.59 0.78 -6.55
CA ASP A 108 18.59 1.85 -6.47
C ASP A 108 18.59 2.71 -7.74
N LEU A 109 19.76 2.88 -8.36
CA LEU A 109 19.86 3.48 -9.70
C LEU A 109 19.15 2.63 -10.75
N LEU A 110 19.32 1.31 -10.70
CA LEU A 110 18.64 0.38 -11.61
C LEU A 110 17.12 0.40 -11.39
N LYS A 111 16.65 0.41 -10.13
CA LYS A 111 15.21 0.55 -9.83
C LYS A 111 14.66 1.86 -10.39
N ASN A 112 15.37 2.97 -10.23
CA ASN A 112 14.95 4.25 -10.78
C ASN A 112 14.87 4.24 -12.32
N GLN A 113 15.83 3.58 -12.98
CA GLN A 113 15.83 3.41 -14.43
C GLN A 113 14.67 2.53 -14.90
N ASN A 114 14.44 1.39 -14.23
CA ASN A 114 13.41 0.42 -14.59
C ASN A 114 11.99 0.91 -14.27
N PHE A 115 11.84 1.79 -13.28
CA PHE A 115 10.57 2.33 -12.83
C PHE A 115 10.59 3.87 -12.86
N PRO A 116 10.57 4.49 -14.05
CA PRO A 116 10.67 5.94 -14.19
C PRO A 116 9.45 6.69 -13.61
N LEU A 117 8.28 6.03 -13.57
CA LEU A 117 7.02 6.58 -13.04
C LEU A 117 6.78 6.19 -11.56
N SER A 118 7.84 5.84 -10.82
CA SER A 118 7.69 5.44 -9.41
C SER A 118 7.28 6.61 -8.51
N SER A 119 6.24 6.39 -7.70
CA SER A 119 5.78 7.32 -6.66
C SER A 119 6.74 7.31 -5.47
N LYS A 120 7.53 8.37 -5.33
CA LYS A 120 8.58 8.47 -4.31
C LYS A 120 8.87 9.91 -3.89
N SER A 121 9.43 10.07 -2.70
CA SER A 121 9.89 11.36 -2.22
C SER A 121 11.00 11.91 -3.12
N PRO A 122 10.89 13.17 -3.61
CA PRO A 122 11.94 13.78 -4.40
C PRO A 122 13.22 14.02 -3.59
N VAL A 123 13.11 14.13 -2.26
CA VAL A 123 14.23 14.38 -1.35
C VAL A 123 14.93 13.08 -0.97
N SER A 124 14.21 12.17 -0.30
CA SER A 124 14.83 10.93 0.22
C SER A 124 14.96 9.82 -0.84
N LYS A 125 14.26 9.94 -1.97
CA LYS A 125 14.11 8.91 -3.01
C LYS A 125 13.43 7.61 -2.55
N GLN A 126 12.91 7.57 -1.33
CA GLN A 126 12.12 6.45 -0.81
C GLN A 126 10.73 6.43 -1.45
N LEU A 127 10.22 5.22 -1.70
CA LEU A 127 8.84 5.03 -2.17
C LEU A 127 7.86 5.55 -1.12
N TYR A 128 6.77 6.18 -1.55
CA TYR A 128 5.71 6.58 -0.62
C TYR A 128 5.02 5.35 -0.03
N ALA A 129 4.70 5.41 1.26
CA ALA A 129 3.96 4.38 1.98
C ALA A 129 2.70 4.96 2.61
N ALA A 130 1.60 4.21 2.49
CA ALA A 130 0.32 4.52 3.12
C ALA A 130 -0.15 3.36 4.01
N ALA A 131 -0.85 3.68 5.10
CA ALA A 131 -1.34 2.69 6.05
C ALA A 131 -2.74 3.06 6.56
N ALA A 132 -3.56 2.04 6.79
CA ALA A 132 -4.89 2.20 7.37
C ALA A 132 -4.86 2.07 8.89
N ILE A 133 -5.58 2.93 9.59
CA ILE A 133 -5.83 2.84 11.04
C ILE A 133 -7.33 3.06 11.35
N GLY A 134 -7.71 2.81 12.59
CA GLY A 134 -9.05 3.02 13.09
C GLY A 134 -9.16 4.42 13.67
N THR A 135 -10.16 4.61 14.53
CA THR A 135 -10.46 5.90 15.16
C THR A 135 -10.57 5.77 16.69
N ARG A 136 -10.09 4.67 17.25
CA ARG A 136 -10.07 4.46 18.71
C ARG A 136 -8.79 5.02 19.30
N ASP A 137 -8.78 5.29 20.61
CA ASP A 137 -7.60 5.88 21.25
C ASP A 137 -6.35 5.00 21.16
N SER A 138 -6.51 3.68 21.13
CA SER A 138 -5.40 2.74 20.92
C SER A 138 -4.75 2.89 19.54
N ASP A 139 -5.45 3.44 18.54
CA ASP A 139 -4.90 3.73 17.22
C ASP A 139 -3.93 4.92 17.22
N ARG A 140 -3.95 5.78 18.25
CA ARG A 140 -2.97 6.88 18.40
C ARG A 140 -1.55 6.34 18.59
N GLU A 141 -1.39 5.35 19.45
CA GLU A 141 -0.09 4.68 19.67
C GLU A 141 0.34 3.87 18.44
N ARG A 142 -0.61 3.24 17.75
CA ARG A 142 -0.34 2.60 16.46
C ARG A 142 0.20 3.61 15.45
N LEU A 143 -0.44 4.76 15.32
CA LEU A 143 -0.02 5.78 14.37
C LEU A 143 1.36 6.33 14.71
N LYS A 144 1.65 6.61 15.99
CA LYS A 144 2.99 7.00 16.44
C LYS A 144 4.06 6.02 15.96
N ALA A 145 3.82 4.72 16.11
CA ALA A 145 4.75 3.69 15.64
C ALA A 145 4.92 3.69 14.10
N LEU A 146 3.83 3.88 13.34
CA LEU A 146 3.90 3.96 11.88
C LEU A 146 4.62 5.21 11.39
N VAL A 147 4.36 6.37 12.00
CA VAL A 147 5.07 7.62 11.69
C VAL A 147 6.55 7.49 12.03
N GLY A 148 6.89 6.86 13.17
CA GLY A 148 8.28 6.55 13.52
C GLY A 148 8.99 5.64 12.52
N ALA A 149 8.24 4.83 11.76
CA ALA A 149 8.76 4.02 10.66
C ALA A 149 8.84 4.77 9.30
N GLY A 150 8.40 6.03 9.24
CA GLY A 150 8.43 6.86 8.03
C GLY A 150 7.18 6.79 7.17
N LEU A 151 5.99 6.62 7.78
CA LEU A 151 4.71 6.69 7.06
C LEU A 151 4.46 8.08 6.44
N ASP A 152 4.04 8.13 5.17
CA ASP A 152 3.74 9.38 4.47
C ASP A 152 2.24 9.74 4.50
N ILE A 153 1.37 8.72 4.39
CA ILE A 153 -0.09 8.90 4.27
C ILE A 153 -0.81 7.96 5.24
N VAL A 154 -1.73 8.49 6.04
CA VAL A 154 -2.63 7.70 6.87
C VAL A 154 -4.05 7.70 6.31
N VAL A 155 -4.68 6.52 6.27
CA VAL A 155 -6.08 6.35 5.86
C VAL A 155 -6.91 5.98 7.08
N LEU A 156 -7.89 6.80 7.44
CA LEU A 156 -8.83 6.50 8.52
C LEU A 156 -9.92 5.57 7.98
N ASP A 157 -9.90 4.31 8.39
CA ASP A 157 -10.69 3.25 7.78
C ASP A 157 -12.01 3.00 8.54
N SER A 158 -13.08 3.63 8.09
CA SER A 158 -14.45 3.39 8.57
C SER A 158 -15.41 3.09 7.42
N SER A 159 -16.46 2.29 7.66
CA SER A 159 -17.58 2.18 6.72
C SER A 159 -18.40 3.47 6.63
N GLN A 160 -18.48 4.22 7.74
CA GLN A 160 -19.16 5.51 7.85
C GLN A 160 -18.26 6.46 8.65
N GLY A 161 -17.57 7.35 7.95
CA GLY A 161 -16.50 8.17 8.53
C GLY A 161 -16.98 9.40 9.29
N ASN A 162 -18.19 9.90 9.01
CA ASN A 162 -18.74 11.08 9.67
C ASN A 162 -19.17 10.72 11.10
N SER A 163 -18.23 10.80 12.02
CA SER A 163 -18.37 10.48 13.43
C SER A 163 -17.48 11.40 14.26
N ILE A 164 -17.87 11.64 15.51
CA ILE A 164 -17.06 12.43 16.44
C ILE A 164 -15.65 11.85 16.61
N TYR A 165 -15.54 10.52 16.70
CA TYR A 165 -14.25 9.82 16.84
C TYR A 165 -13.29 10.12 15.68
N GLN A 166 -13.77 10.09 14.43
CA GLN A 166 -12.91 10.37 13.29
C GLN A 166 -12.55 11.86 13.19
N ILE A 167 -13.50 12.75 13.48
CA ILE A 167 -13.27 14.19 13.50
C ILE A 167 -12.16 14.54 14.52
N GLU A 168 -12.27 14.03 15.74
CA GLU A 168 -11.27 14.24 16.79
C GLU A 168 -9.92 13.61 16.42
N MET A 169 -9.92 12.43 15.80
CA MET A 169 -8.70 11.77 15.33
C MET A 169 -8.00 12.61 14.24
N ILE A 170 -8.73 13.16 13.26
CA ILE A 170 -8.15 14.04 12.23
C ILE A 170 -7.49 15.25 12.89
N GLN A 171 -8.22 15.96 13.76
CA GLN A 171 -7.72 17.15 14.45
C GLN A 171 -6.47 16.84 15.29
N TRP A 172 -6.47 15.71 16.00
CA TRP A 172 -5.31 15.25 16.75
C TRP A 172 -4.11 14.94 15.84
N ILE A 173 -4.33 14.27 14.71
CA ILE A 173 -3.27 13.95 13.74
C ILE A 173 -2.68 15.24 13.18
N LYS A 174 -3.50 16.19 12.70
CA LYS A 174 -3.00 17.44 12.11
C LYS A 174 -2.23 18.29 13.12
N THR A 175 -2.58 18.20 14.41
CA THR A 175 -1.85 18.88 15.49
C THR A 175 -0.54 18.16 15.85
N THR A 176 -0.54 16.83 15.89
CA THR A 176 0.59 16.02 16.36
C THR A 176 1.63 15.75 15.26
N PHE A 177 1.17 15.58 14.03
CA PHE A 177 1.95 15.23 12.85
C PHE A 177 1.55 16.13 11.66
N PRO A 178 1.92 17.42 11.67
CA PRO A 178 1.46 18.39 10.68
C PRO A 178 1.89 18.07 9.23
N HIS A 179 2.94 17.26 9.07
CA HIS A 179 3.45 16.84 7.76
C HIS A 179 2.85 15.50 7.26
N LEU A 180 2.03 14.83 8.07
CA LEU A 180 1.38 13.59 7.66
C LEU A 180 0.09 13.92 6.91
N GLU A 181 -0.06 13.31 5.73
CA GLU A 181 -1.27 13.45 4.90
C GLU A 181 -2.36 12.51 5.41
N VAL A 182 -3.58 13.03 5.57
CA VAL A 182 -4.72 12.32 6.17
C VAL A 182 -5.84 12.12 5.15
N VAL A 183 -6.07 10.86 4.77
CA VAL A 183 -7.23 10.45 3.99
C VAL A 183 -8.36 10.06 4.95
N ALA A 184 -9.44 10.84 4.96
CA ALA A 184 -10.60 10.58 5.80
C ALA A 184 -11.71 9.84 5.02
N GLY A 185 -12.52 9.06 5.72
CA GLY A 185 -13.61 8.32 5.10
C GLY A 185 -14.13 7.12 5.90
N ASN A 186 -15.00 6.30 5.33
CA ASN A 186 -15.62 6.53 4.02
C ASN A 186 -16.84 7.47 4.12
N VAL A 187 -17.11 8.21 3.05
CA VAL A 187 -18.32 9.04 2.91
C VAL A 187 -19.06 8.73 1.61
N VAL A 188 -20.34 9.10 1.53
CA VAL A 188 -21.16 9.00 0.32
C VAL A 188 -22.06 10.22 0.07
N THR A 189 -22.05 11.20 0.97
CA THR A 189 -22.81 12.46 0.83
C THR A 189 -21.94 13.70 0.99
N ARG A 190 -22.47 14.83 0.50
CA ARG A 190 -21.83 16.14 0.58
C ARG A 190 -21.60 16.58 2.03
N GLU A 191 -22.59 16.35 2.89
CA GLU A 191 -22.61 16.78 4.29
C GLU A 191 -21.53 16.04 5.08
N GLN A 192 -21.38 14.73 4.86
CA GLN A 192 -20.31 13.93 5.45
C GLN A 192 -18.93 14.45 5.01
N ALA A 193 -18.76 14.74 3.72
CA ALA A 193 -17.52 15.30 3.21
C ALA A 193 -17.21 16.68 3.82
N ALA A 194 -18.21 17.56 3.95
CA ALA A 194 -18.05 18.88 4.56
C ALA A 194 -17.54 18.79 6.00
N MET A 195 -18.08 17.87 6.81
CA MET A 195 -17.63 17.68 8.19
C MET A 195 -16.16 17.23 8.27
N LEU A 196 -15.76 16.25 7.45
CA LEU A 196 -14.39 15.72 7.49
C LEU A 196 -13.36 16.69 6.87
N ILE A 197 -13.74 17.41 5.81
CA ILE A 197 -12.92 18.49 5.24
C ILE A 197 -12.72 19.60 6.28
N HIS A 198 -13.79 20.03 6.95
CA HIS A 198 -13.70 21.04 8.00
C HIS A 198 -12.82 20.60 9.19
N ALA A 199 -12.81 19.31 9.51
CA ALA A 199 -11.93 18.75 10.54
C ALA A 199 -10.44 18.78 10.16
N GLY A 200 -10.10 18.99 8.88
CA GLY A 200 -8.73 19.06 8.38
C GLY A 200 -8.27 17.85 7.57
N ALA A 201 -9.18 17.09 6.94
CA ALA A 201 -8.81 16.01 6.04
C ALA A 201 -8.13 16.54 4.76
N ASP A 202 -7.01 15.92 4.37
CA ASP A 202 -6.26 16.29 3.16
C ASP A 202 -6.81 15.58 1.91
N ALA A 203 -7.52 14.46 2.08
CA ALA A 203 -8.24 13.77 1.01
C ALA A 203 -9.47 13.03 1.54
N ILE A 204 -10.43 12.74 0.66
CA ILE A 204 -11.67 12.04 1.01
C ILE A 204 -11.80 10.71 0.28
N ARG A 205 -12.01 9.63 1.02
CA ARG A 205 -12.32 8.29 0.50
C ARG A 205 -13.83 8.11 0.38
N VAL A 206 -14.32 7.84 -0.82
CA VAL A 206 -15.76 7.78 -1.15
C VAL A 206 -16.18 6.36 -1.51
N GLY A 207 -17.20 5.87 -0.82
CA GLY A 207 -17.86 4.60 -1.14
C GLY A 207 -18.37 3.84 0.09
N MET A 208 -19.63 3.40 0.05
CA MET A 208 -20.24 2.61 1.12
C MET A 208 -21.21 1.59 0.50
N GLY A 209 -20.91 0.31 0.69
CA GLY A 209 -21.67 -0.80 0.10
C GLY A 209 -21.37 -1.11 -1.38
N SER A 210 -20.45 -0.38 -2.02
CA SER A 210 -20.11 -0.55 -3.45
C SER A 210 -19.02 -1.59 -3.72
N GLY A 211 -18.30 -2.04 -2.69
CA GLY A 211 -17.24 -3.04 -2.82
C GLY A 211 -17.79 -4.43 -3.20
N SER A 212 -17.03 -5.20 -3.98
CA SER A 212 -17.47 -6.51 -4.53
C SER A 212 -17.76 -7.60 -3.49
N ILE A 213 -17.43 -7.36 -2.23
CA ILE A 213 -17.53 -8.26 -1.07
C ILE A 213 -18.21 -7.57 0.12
N CYS A 214 -18.74 -6.36 -0.10
CA CYS A 214 -19.42 -5.57 0.92
C CYS A 214 -20.92 -5.85 0.82
N ILE A 215 -21.54 -6.14 1.95
CA ILE A 215 -23.00 -6.37 2.05
C ILE A 215 -23.67 -5.31 2.93
N THR A 216 -23.00 -4.18 3.19
CA THR A 216 -23.52 -3.11 4.06
C THR A 216 -24.86 -2.56 3.58
N GLN A 217 -25.10 -2.44 2.26
CA GLN A 217 -26.39 -1.95 1.76
C GLN A 217 -27.54 -2.91 2.10
N GLU A 218 -27.34 -4.21 1.89
CA GLU A 218 -28.35 -5.23 2.19
C GLU A 218 -28.58 -5.37 3.71
N VAL A 219 -27.51 -5.41 4.50
CA VAL A 219 -27.63 -5.71 5.94
C VAL A 219 -28.00 -4.46 6.76
N MET A 220 -27.45 -3.29 6.42
CA MET A 220 -27.66 -2.05 7.18
C MET A 220 -28.71 -1.13 6.56
N ALA A 221 -29.20 -1.40 5.34
CA ALA A 221 -30.04 -0.49 4.56
C ALA A 221 -29.41 0.89 4.31
N VAL A 222 -28.08 1.00 4.39
CA VAL A 222 -27.33 2.25 4.25
C VAL A 222 -26.21 2.08 3.23
N GLY A 223 -26.15 3.02 2.29
CA GLY A 223 -25.11 3.11 1.28
C GLY A 223 -25.56 4.04 0.16
N ARG A 224 -24.83 4.02 -0.96
CA ARG A 224 -25.20 4.83 -2.14
C ARG A 224 -24.62 4.27 -3.43
N PRO A 225 -25.31 4.41 -4.58
CA PRO A 225 -24.71 4.13 -5.87
C PRO A 225 -23.40 4.91 -6.08
N GLN A 226 -22.32 4.19 -6.40
CA GLN A 226 -20.96 4.72 -6.34
C GLN A 226 -20.73 5.93 -7.26
N ALA A 227 -21.21 5.90 -8.50
CA ALA A 227 -21.03 7.02 -9.43
C ALA A 227 -21.66 8.31 -8.92
N THR A 228 -22.90 8.22 -8.39
CA THR A 228 -23.60 9.36 -7.78
C THR A 228 -22.89 9.87 -6.54
N ALA A 229 -22.40 8.96 -5.68
CA ALA A 229 -21.65 9.32 -4.48
C ALA A 229 -20.36 10.08 -4.83
N VAL A 230 -19.56 9.53 -5.76
CA VAL A 230 -18.32 10.15 -6.25
C VAL A 230 -18.61 11.51 -6.85
N HIS A 231 -19.59 11.61 -7.74
CA HIS A 231 -19.93 12.88 -8.40
C HIS A 231 -20.28 13.98 -7.41
N GLN A 232 -21.22 13.72 -6.49
CA GLN A 232 -21.66 14.76 -5.55
C GLN A 232 -20.60 15.13 -4.52
N VAL A 233 -19.80 14.17 -4.07
CA VAL A 233 -18.72 14.44 -3.11
C VAL A 233 -17.57 15.20 -3.80
N ALA A 234 -17.17 14.79 -5.01
CA ALA A 234 -16.10 15.45 -5.76
C ALA A 234 -16.47 16.87 -6.20
N GLU A 235 -17.72 17.10 -6.63
CA GLU A 235 -18.23 18.44 -6.96
C GLU A 235 -18.08 19.40 -5.77
N PHE A 236 -18.35 18.94 -4.55
CA PHE A 236 -18.19 19.74 -3.35
C PHE A 236 -16.72 19.87 -2.91
N ALA A 237 -16.01 18.75 -2.77
CA ALA A 237 -14.64 18.70 -2.25
C ALA A 237 -13.66 19.50 -3.13
N SER A 238 -13.87 19.51 -4.45
CA SER A 238 -13.05 20.29 -5.39
C SER A 238 -13.09 21.80 -5.14
N LYS A 239 -14.16 22.35 -4.54
CA LYS A 239 -14.25 23.77 -4.16
C LYS A 239 -13.24 24.16 -3.07
N PHE A 240 -12.73 23.17 -2.34
CA PHE A 240 -11.72 23.33 -1.29
C PHE A 240 -10.35 22.78 -1.71
N GLY A 241 -10.19 22.34 -2.96
CA GLY A 241 -8.97 21.70 -3.43
C GLY A 241 -8.69 20.32 -2.82
N VAL A 242 -9.70 19.67 -2.21
CA VAL A 242 -9.53 18.37 -1.55
C VAL A 242 -9.79 17.24 -2.54
N PRO A 243 -8.79 16.38 -2.85
CA PRO A 243 -8.95 15.25 -3.77
C PRO A 243 -9.85 14.15 -3.23
N VAL A 244 -10.50 13.43 -4.15
CA VAL A 244 -11.43 12.33 -3.85
C VAL A 244 -10.92 11.01 -4.40
N ILE A 245 -10.95 9.96 -3.58
CA ILE A 245 -10.63 8.59 -3.95
C ILE A 245 -11.95 7.81 -4.10
N ALA A 246 -12.24 7.31 -5.30
CA ALA A 246 -13.38 6.43 -5.54
C ALA A 246 -13.03 4.99 -5.12
N ASP A 247 -13.65 4.50 -4.06
CA ASP A 247 -13.39 3.18 -3.48
C ASP A 247 -14.59 2.23 -3.62
N GLY A 248 -14.37 1.08 -4.26
CA GLY A 248 -15.39 0.07 -4.51
C GLY A 248 -16.01 0.15 -5.91
N GLY A 249 -16.53 -0.98 -6.39
CA GLY A 249 -17.21 -1.10 -7.70
C GLY A 249 -16.31 -1.09 -8.94
N ILE A 250 -14.99 -0.93 -8.78
CA ILE A 250 -14.04 -0.88 -9.90
C ILE A 250 -13.63 -2.31 -10.31
N SER A 251 -14.02 -2.72 -11.52
CA SER A 251 -13.74 -4.09 -12.04
C SER A 251 -13.09 -4.10 -13.42
N ASN A 252 -12.97 -2.95 -14.08
CA ASN A 252 -12.35 -2.81 -15.39
C ASN A 252 -11.92 -1.35 -15.64
N VAL A 253 -11.16 -1.14 -16.72
CA VAL A 253 -10.67 0.18 -17.15
C VAL A 253 -11.81 1.18 -17.35
N GLY A 254 -12.94 0.76 -17.94
CA GLY A 254 -14.09 1.63 -18.15
C GLY A 254 -14.67 2.18 -16.84
N HIS A 255 -14.63 1.42 -15.75
CA HIS A 255 -15.05 1.92 -14.43
C HIS A 255 -14.08 2.95 -13.87
N VAL A 256 -12.77 2.77 -14.11
CA VAL A 256 -11.74 3.76 -13.73
C VAL A 256 -12.01 5.08 -14.44
N VAL A 257 -12.19 5.05 -15.76
CA VAL A 257 -12.44 6.24 -16.59
C VAL A 257 -13.70 6.96 -16.13
N LYS A 258 -14.80 6.21 -15.90
CA LYS A 258 -16.05 6.79 -15.40
C LYS A 258 -15.88 7.44 -14.03
N ALA A 259 -15.16 6.80 -13.09
CA ALA A 259 -14.92 7.38 -11.78
C ALA A 259 -14.13 8.70 -11.86
N LEU A 260 -13.08 8.73 -12.70
CA LEU A 260 -12.29 9.93 -12.94
C LEU A 260 -13.11 11.03 -13.62
N ALA A 261 -13.96 10.67 -14.59
CA ALA A 261 -14.88 11.60 -15.26
C ALA A 261 -15.94 12.17 -14.30
N MET A 262 -16.39 11.38 -13.32
CA MET A 262 -17.29 11.86 -12.25
C MET A 262 -16.58 12.78 -11.24
N GLY A 263 -15.26 12.99 -11.35
CA GLY A 263 -14.50 13.94 -10.55
C GLY A 263 -13.58 13.31 -9.50
N ALA A 264 -13.48 11.98 -9.43
CA ALA A 264 -12.48 11.35 -8.56
C ALA A 264 -11.05 11.69 -9.02
N SER A 265 -10.15 11.96 -8.09
CA SER A 265 -8.73 12.17 -8.33
C SER A 265 -7.95 10.86 -8.45
N ALA A 266 -8.44 9.80 -7.78
CA ALA A 266 -7.87 8.45 -7.84
C ALA A 266 -8.97 7.39 -7.65
N VAL A 267 -8.63 6.14 -7.94
CA VAL A 267 -9.50 4.98 -7.70
C VAL A 267 -8.80 3.98 -6.78
N MET A 268 -9.54 3.40 -5.84
CA MET A 268 -9.08 2.32 -4.98
C MET A 268 -9.65 0.99 -5.47
N MET A 269 -8.78 -0.02 -5.60
CA MET A 269 -9.09 -1.29 -6.24
C MET A 269 -8.77 -2.46 -5.30
N GLY A 270 -9.81 -3.14 -4.81
CA GLY A 270 -9.67 -4.38 -4.04
C GLY A 270 -9.65 -5.61 -4.96
N GLY A 271 -10.83 -6.13 -5.29
CA GLY A 271 -10.99 -7.38 -6.05
C GLY A 271 -10.30 -7.40 -7.43
N LEU A 272 -10.07 -6.24 -8.05
CA LEU A 272 -9.35 -6.15 -9.31
C LEU A 272 -7.85 -6.47 -9.17
N LEU A 273 -7.25 -6.14 -8.02
CA LEU A 273 -5.85 -6.45 -7.68
C LEU A 273 -5.72 -7.74 -6.86
N ALA A 274 -6.79 -8.21 -6.23
CA ALA A 274 -6.82 -9.53 -5.59
C ALA A 274 -6.53 -10.64 -6.61
N GLY A 275 -5.83 -11.69 -6.19
CA GLY A 275 -5.41 -12.79 -7.08
C GLY A 275 -4.17 -12.49 -7.92
N THR A 276 -3.53 -11.33 -7.77
CA THR A 276 -2.20 -11.06 -8.36
C THR A 276 -1.09 -11.73 -7.55
N GLU A 277 0.09 -11.89 -8.16
CA GLU A 277 1.25 -12.51 -7.50
C GLU A 277 1.65 -11.76 -6.23
N GLU A 278 1.64 -10.42 -6.29
CA GLU A 278 2.03 -9.52 -5.20
C GLU A 278 0.97 -9.38 -4.10
N ALA A 279 -0.29 -9.77 -4.37
CA ALA A 279 -1.32 -9.81 -3.34
C ALA A 279 -0.97 -10.87 -2.28
N PRO A 280 -1.22 -10.62 -0.98
CA PRO A 280 -0.84 -11.56 0.08
C PRO A 280 -1.62 -12.88 0.02
N GLY A 281 -1.03 -13.91 0.62
CA GLY A 281 -1.62 -15.26 0.72
C GLY A 281 -1.16 -16.21 -0.39
N GLU A 282 -1.50 -17.47 -0.21
CA GLU A 282 -1.12 -18.55 -1.12
C GLU A 282 -2.22 -18.82 -2.15
N TYR A 283 -1.80 -19.30 -3.32
CA TYR A 283 -2.73 -19.81 -4.33
C TYR A 283 -3.25 -21.21 -3.92
N PHE A 284 -4.50 -21.48 -4.25
CA PHE A 284 -5.08 -22.82 -4.18
C PHE A 284 -5.94 -23.09 -5.42
N TYR A 285 -6.37 -24.34 -5.59
CA TYR A 285 -7.25 -24.74 -6.68
C TYR A 285 -8.69 -24.89 -6.17
N HIS A 286 -9.62 -24.24 -6.84
CA HIS A 286 -11.06 -24.37 -6.60
C HIS A 286 -11.75 -24.55 -7.96
N GLU A 287 -12.50 -25.63 -8.13
CA GLU A 287 -13.16 -25.99 -9.40
C GLU A 287 -12.23 -25.96 -10.62
N GLY A 288 -11.01 -26.49 -10.47
CA GLY A 288 -10.01 -26.53 -11.55
C GLY A 288 -9.39 -25.17 -11.91
N LYS A 289 -9.73 -24.09 -11.20
CA LYS A 289 -9.14 -22.75 -11.37
C LYS A 289 -8.16 -22.46 -10.25
N ARG A 290 -7.05 -21.81 -10.59
CA ARG A 290 -6.11 -21.27 -9.62
C ARG A 290 -6.63 -19.94 -9.08
N VAL A 291 -6.78 -19.83 -7.77
CA VAL A 291 -7.42 -18.70 -7.09
C VAL A 291 -6.65 -18.29 -5.83
N LYS A 292 -6.92 -17.08 -5.31
CA LYS A 292 -6.52 -16.62 -3.97
C LYS A 292 -7.75 -16.23 -3.15
N ALA A 293 -7.66 -16.40 -1.84
CA ALA A 293 -8.71 -15.97 -0.92
C ALA A 293 -8.85 -14.43 -0.92
N TYR A 294 -10.09 -13.94 -0.86
CA TYR A 294 -10.41 -12.52 -0.82
C TYR A 294 -11.62 -12.30 0.10
N ARG A 295 -11.49 -11.37 1.05
CA ARG A 295 -12.48 -11.16 2.10
C ARG A 295 -12.61 -9.71 2.52
N GLY A 296 -13.79 -9.37 3.02
CA GLY A 296 -14.04 -8.05 3.61
C GLY A 296 -13.65 -7.98 5.07
N MET A 297 -13.16 -6.82 5.51
CA MET A 297 -12.84 -6.62 6.92
C MET A 297 -14.07 -6.70 7.84
N GLY A 298 -15.28 -6.58 7.28
CA GLY A 298 -16.55 -6.83 7.97
C GLY A 298 -17.08 -8.27 7.87
N SER A 299 -16.29 -9.22 7.34
CA SER A 299 -16.66 -10.64 7.31
C SER A 299 -16.31 -11.34 8.62
N ILE A 300 -17.06 -12.36 9.01
CA ILE A 300 -16.87 -13.07 10.28
C ILE A 300 -15.44 -13.59 10.41
N GLU A 301 -14.90 -14.19 9.34
CA GLU A 301 -13.53 -14.71 9.32
C GLU A 301 -12.47 -13.63 9.57
N ALA A 302 -12.63 -12.43 8.98
CA ALA A 302 -11.70 -11.33 9.21
C ALA A 302 -11.80 -10.82 10.66
N MET A 303 -12.97 -10.96 11.27
CA MET A 303 -13.25 -10.53 12.64
C MET A 303 -12.83 -11.60 13.68
N GLU A 304 -12.79 -12.88 13.32
CA GLU A 304 -12.48 -14.01 14.21
C GLU A 304 -11.04 -14.50 14.15
N GLN A 305 -10.32 -14.37 13.03
CA GLN A 305 -8.92 -14.81 12.87
C GLN A 305 -7.90 -14.13 13.81
N ARG A 306 -8.37 -13.40 14.82
CA ARG A 306 -7.55 -12.60 15.73
C ARG A 306 -7.81 -12.86 17.21
N SER A 307 -8.80 -13.68 17.56
CA SER A 307 -8.89 -14.25 18.91
C SER A 307 -7.86 -15.36 19.15
N VAL A 308 -7.26 -15.90 18.08
CA VAL A 308 -6.18 -16.90 18.15
C VAL A 308 -5.02 -16.43 17.29
N GLY A 309 -3.87 -16.16 17.92
CA GLY A 309 -2.65 -15.76 17.23
C GLY A 309 -2.26 -16.77 16.15
N ALA A 310 -1.84 -16.26 14.98
CA ALA A 310 -1.51 -17.06 13.81
C ALA A 310 -0.46 -18.15 14.10
N LYS A 311 -0.89 -19.42 14.16
CA LYS A 311 -0.07 -20.61 13.83
C LYS A 311 -0.97 -21.76 13.34
N GLY A 312 -0.81 -22.12 12.06
CA GLY A 312 -1.14 -23.46 11.50
C GLY A 312 -2.61 -23.74 11.15
N PRO A 313 -2.87 -24.79 10.34
CA PRO A 313 -4.20 -25.13 9.84
C PRO A 313 -5.11 -25.64 10.97
N PRO A 314 -6.45 -25.59 10.79
CA PRO A 314 -7.40 -25.75 11.88
C PRO A 314 -7.36 -27.18 12.43
N LYS A 315 -7.01 -27.33 13.71
CA LYS A 315 -7.37 -28.50 14.51
C LYS A 315 -8.65 -28.20 15.29
N ALA A 316 -9.46 -29.26 15.42
CA ALA A 316 -10.80 -29.25 16.00
C ALA A 316 -10.89 -28.49 17.35
N ALA A 317 -12.05 -27.84 17.52
CA ALA A 317 -12.38 -26.94 18.62
C ALA A 317 -12.15 -27.53 20.03
N PRO A 318 -11.66 -26.71 20.99
CA PRO A 318 -11.83 -27.01 22.41
C PRO A 318 -12.99 -26.21 23.01
N LYS A 319 -13.63 -26.86 23.99
CA LYS A 319 -14.78 -26.39 24.78
C LYS A 319 -14.45 -25.15 25.62
N ALA A 320 -15.50 -24.37 25.87
CA ALA A 320 -15.54 -23.19 26.72
C ALA A 320 -15.02 -23.44 28.15
N ASN A 321 -14.26 -22.48 28.69
CA ASN A 321 -14.38 -22.09 30.09
C ASN A 321 -13.83 -20.67 30.34
N GLY A 322 -14.38 -20.06 31.39
CA GLY A 322 -14.37 -18.64 31.71
C GLY A 322 -13.01 -17.98 32.01
N THR A 323 -13.11 -16.64 32.00
CA THR A 323 -12.28 -15.61 32.65
C THR A 323 -10.83 -15.43 32.17
N ASN A 324 -10.57 -14.33 31.46
CA ASN A 324 -9.70 -13.26 31.96
C ASN A 324 -9.67 -12.05 31.01
N ALA A 325 -9.77 -10.86 31.59
CA ALA A 325 -9.53 -9.59 30.92
C ALA A 325 -8.08 -9.55 30.41
N VAL A 326 -7.91 -9.55 29.09
CA VAL A 326 -6.62 -9.29 28.45
C VAL A 326 -6.87 -8.23 27.40
N ALA A 327 -6.13 -7.12 27.52
CA ALA A 327 -6.16 -5.99 26.60
C ALA A 327 -6.13 -6.47 25.14
N GLU A 328 -7.26 -6.36 24.46
CA GLU A 328 -7.43 -6.75 23.07
C GLU A 328 -6.55 -5.86 22.20
N LYS A 329 -5.38 -6.37 21.79
CA LYS A 329 -4.57 -5.76 20.74
C LYS A 329 -5.29 -5.97 19.40
N GLY A 330 -6.41 -5.28 19.17
CA GLY A 330 -7.31 -5.33 17.99
C GLY A 330 -6.73 -4.70 16.73
N ASN A 331 -7.24 -5.03 15.54
CA ASN A 331 -6.92 -4.36 14.27
C ASN A 331 -7.97 -3.25 14.13
N ALA A 332 -7.51 -2.05 13.83
CA ALA A 332 -8.26 -0.86 13.47
C ALA A 332 -9.58 -1.14 12.75
N ALA A 333 -9.51 -1.93 11.67
CA ALA A 333 -10.64 -2.18 10.78
C ALA A 333 -11.70 -3.14 11.34
N THR A 334 -11.42 -3.84 12.45
CA THR A 334 -12.34 -4.82 13.07
C THR A 334 -13.09 -4.22 14.25
N ALA A 335 -12.43 -3.39 15.06
CA ALA A 335 -13.04 -2.70 16.22
C ALA A 335 -14.13 -1.69 15.83
N ARG A 336 -14.29 -1.39 14.53
CA ARG A 336 -15.30 -0.50 13.97
C ARG A 336 -16.69 -1.11 13.80
N TYR A 337 -16.79 -2.44 13.71
CA TYR A 337 -18.06 -3.11 13.37
C TYR A 337 -18.96 -3.39 14.59
N PHE A 338 -18.45 -3.27 15.81
CA PHE A 338 -19.19 -3.65 17.02
C PHE A 338 -19.06 -2.62 18.15
N SER A 339 -20.13 -2.50 18.94
CA SER A 339 -20.10 -1.90 20.27
C SER A 339 -19.26 -2.79 21.18
N GLU A 340 -18.39 -2.19 22.01
CA GLU A 340 -17.51 -2.89 22.97
C GLU A 340 -18.27 -3.79 23.96
N THR A 341 -19.60 -3.65 24.03
CA THR A 341 -20.50 -4.35 24.95
C THR A 341 -21.44 -5.38 24.30
N SER A 342 -21.44 -5.56 22.98
CA SER A 342 -22.38 -6.49 22.32
C SER A 342 -21.75 -7.86 22.07
N ASN A 343 -22.37 -8.90 22.62
CA ASN A 343 -22.00 -10.30 22.35
C ASN A 343 -22.36 -10.76 20.93
N VAL A 344 -23.21 -10.02 20.22
CA VAL A 344 -23.68 -10.39 18.87
C VAL A 344 -22.90 -9.61 17.81
N LYS A 345 -22.22 -10.34 16.92
CA LYS A 345 -21.50 -9.80 15.77
C LYS A 345 -22.36 -9.90 14.50
N VAL A 346 -22.72 -8.76 13.92
CA VAL A 346 -23.40 -8.65 12.61
C VAL A 346 -22.38 -8.43 11.49
N ALA A 347 -22.29 -9.35 10.54
CA ALA A 347 -21.38 -9.24 9.41
C ALA A 347 -21.85 -8.17 8.40
N GLN A 348 -20.89 -7.41 7.86
CA GLN A 348 -21.12 -6.43 6.78
C GLN A 348 -20.26 -6.71 5.54
N GLY A 349 -19.56 -7.84 5.53
CA GLY A 349 -18.81 -8.34 4.39
C GLY A 349 -18.83 -9.85 4.33
N VAL A 350 -18.38 -10.37 3.20
CA VAL A 350 -18.27 -11.81 2.95
C VAL A 350 -16.81 -12.21 2.69
N SER A 351 -16.56 -13.52 2.72
CA SER A 351 -15.31 -14.14 2.28
C SER A 351 -15.58 -14.96 1.02
N GLY A 352 -14.61 -14.99 0.11
CA GLY A 352 -14.65 -15.77 -1.11
C GLY A 352 -13.25 -15.92 -1.70
N ASP A 353 -13.19 -16.22 -3.00
CA ASP A 353 -11.94 -16.34 -3.73
C ASP A 353 -11.98 -15.60 -5.08
N VAL A 354 -10.79 -15.30 -5.60
CA VAL A 354 -10.59 -14.54 -6.82
C VAL A 354 -9.56 -15.25 -7.67
N GLN A 355 -9.88 -15.44 -8.96
CA GLN A 355 -9.00 -16.07 -9.93
C GLN A 355 -7.65 -15.36 -10.07
N ASP A 356 -6.61 -16.16 -10.32
CA ASP A 356 -5.26 -15.69 -10.61
C ASP A 356 -5.24 -14.69 -11.78
N LYS A 357 -4.52 -13.59 -11.59
CA LYS A 357 -4.33 -12.52 -12.58
C LYS A 357 -2.87 -12.31 -12.98
N GLY A 358 -1.94 -13.11 -12.46
CA GLY A 358 -0.49 -12.92 -12.64
C GLY A 358 0.04 -11.66 -11.93
N SER A 359 1.25 -11.24 -12.30
CA SER A 359 1.93 -10.09 -11.69
C SER A 359 1.33 -8.72 -12.05
N ILE A 360 1.29 -7.82 -11.07
CA ILE A 360 0.94 -6.40 -11.25
C ILE A 360 1.89 -5.69 -12.23
N HIS A 361 3.10 -6.19 -12.42
CA HIS A 361 4.08 -5.62 -13.35
C HIS A 361 3.62 -5.66 -14.81
N LYS A 362 2.68 -6.56 -15.16
CA LYS A 362 2.01 -6.57 -16.47
C LYS A 362 0.63 -5.92 -16.40
N PHE A 363 -0.09 -6.16 -15.31
CA PHE A 363 -1.48 -5.74 -15.18
C PHE A 363 -1.65 -4.22 -15.01
N LEU A 364 -0.79 -3.55 -14.24
CA LEU A 364 -0.87 -2.09 -14.08
C LEU A 364 -0.56 -1.32 -15.37
N PRO A 365 0.48 -1.68 -16.17
CA PRO A 365 0.66 -1.12 -17.50
C PRO A 365 -0.56 -1.29 -18.41
N TYR A 366 -1.22 -2.46 -18.38
CA TYR A 366 -2.47 -2.65 -19.12
C TYR A 366 -3.56 -1.65 -18.70
N LEU A 367 -3.77 -1.46 -17.39
CA LEU A 367 -4.75 -0.47 -16.90
C LEU A 367 -4.38 0.96 -17.29
N HIS A 368 -3.09 1.30 -17.21
CA HIS A 368 -2.57 2.61 -17.58
C HIS A 368 -2.78 2.90 -19.07
N THR A 369 -2.36 1.99 -19.95
CA THR A 369 -2.55 2.12 -21.40
C THR A 369 -4.03 2.13 -21.78
N GLY A 370 -4.84 1.30 -21.15
CA GLY A 370 -6.29 1.29 -21.35
C GLY A 370 -6.95 2.63 -20.99
N LEU A 371 -6.50 3.26 -19.89
CA LEU A 371 -6.94 4.60 -19.51
C LEU A 371 -6.51 5.64 -20.56
N GLN A 372 -5.27 5.57 -21.06
CA GLN A 372 -4.80 6.47 -22.12
C GLN A 372 -5.63 6.37 -23.40
N HIS A 373 -5.95 5.15 -23.86
CA HIS A 373 -6.83 4.95 -25.01
C HIS A 373 -8.24 5.50 -24.74
N SER A 374 -8.77 5.29 -23.53
CA SER A 374 -10.08 5.83 -23.17
C SER A 374 -10.12 7.36 -23.16
N LEU A 375 -9.03 8.01 -22.73
CA LEU A 375 -8.88 9.46 -22.82
C LEU A 375 -8.80 9.94 -24.26
N GLN A 376 -8.04 9.22 -25.11
CA GLN A 376 -7.95 9.51 -26.54
C GLN A 376 -9.32 9.44 -27.23
N ASP A 377 -10.09 8.38 -26.98
CA ASP A 377 -11.43 8.20 -27.55
C ASP A 377 -12.40 9.28 -27.07
N ALA A 378 -12.23 9.76 -25.83
CA ALA A 378 -12.99 10.90 -25.29
C ALA A 378 -12.48 12.27 -25.79
N GLY A 379 -11.42 12.31 -26.60
CA GLY A 379 -10.81 13.55 -27.10
C GLY A 379 -9.98 14.33 -26.07
N GLN A 380 -9.55 13.69 -24.97
CA GLN A 380 -8.90 14.33 -23.84
C GLN A 380 -7.43 13.93 -23.72
N ARG A 381 -6.55 14.87 -23.36
CA ARG A 381 -5.09 14.64 -23.27
C ARG A 381 -4.62 14.26 -21.87
N SER A 382 -5.42 14.55 -20.86
CA SER A 382 -5.12 14.25 -19.47
C SER A 382 -6.40 14.04 -18.66
N VAL A 383 -6.26 13.50 -17.45
CA VAL A 383 -7.38 13.39 -16.50
C VAL A 383 -7.87 14.78 -16.08
N VAL A 384 -6.97 15.78 -16.00
CA VAL A 384 -7.32 17.16 -15.67
C VAL A 384 -8.20 17.76 -16.78
N ASP A 385 -7.82 17.57 -18.04
CA ASP A 385 -8.58 18.04 -19.20
C ASP A 385 -9.95 17.34 -19.25
N LEU A 386 -9.99 16.02 -19.05
CA LEU A 386 -11.24 15.27 -18.97
C LEU A 386 -12.20 15.87 -17.92
N GLN A 387 -11.70 16.13 -16.71
CA GLN A 387 -12.53 16.70 -15.65
C GLN A 387 -12.97 18.13 -15.94
N ALA A 388 -12.10 18.94 -16.57
CA ALA A 388 -12.46 20.29 -17.00
C ALA A 388 -13.54 20.26 -18.11
N ALA A 389 -13.38 19.39 -19.11
CA ALA A 389 -14.31 19.22 -20.21
C ALA A 389 -15.66 18.64 -19.77
N VAL A 390 -15.66 17.77 -18.75
CA VAL A 390 -16.92 17.33 -18.10
C VAL A 390 -17.61 18.50 -17.40
N ARG A 391 -16.87 19.33 -16.64
CA ARG A 391 -17.43 20.50 -15.94
C ARG A 391 -17.95 21.58 -16.89
N SER A 392 -17.30 21.78 -18.04
CA SER A 392 -17.75 22.72 -19.07
C SER A 392 -18.94 22.20 -19.88
N GLY A 393 -19.23 20.89 -19.80
CA GLY A 393 -20.27 20.22 -20.57
C GLY A 393 -19.86 19.88 -22.01
N GLU A 394 -18.57 20.02 -22.36
CA GLU A 394 -17.98 19.59 -23.63
C GLU A 394 -18.00 18.07 -23.76
N VAL A 395 -17.56 17.35 -22.73
CA VAL A 395 -17.72 15.90 -22.66
C VAL A 395 -19.17 15.58 -22.34
N ARG A 396 -19.80 14.76 -23.18
CA ARG A 396 -21.20 14.36 -23.08
C ARG A 396 -21.34 12.95 -22.52
N PHE A 397 -22.45 12.68 -21.88
CA PHE A 397 -22.79 11.37 -21.33
C PHE A 397 -24.14 10.90 -21.87
N GLU A 398 -24.30 9.59 -21.95
CA GLU A 398 -25.55 8.94 -22.36
C GLU A 398 -25.93 7.88 -21.33
N LEU A 399 -27.22 7.82 -20.97
CA LEU A 399 -27.72 6.80 -20.05
C LEU A 399 -27.89 5.48 -20.79
N ARG A 400 -27.47 4.38 -20.17
CA ARG A 400 -27.63 3.03 -20.73
C ARG A 400 -28.72 2.28 -20.00
N THR A 401 -29.82 2.01 -20.70
CA THR A 401 -30.88 1.09 -20.26
C THR A 401 -30.30 -0.30 -20.00
N ALA A 402 -31.06 -1.16 -19.29
CA ALA A 402 -30.63 -2.55 -19.06
C ALA A 402 -30.32 -3.28 -20.38
N SER A 403 -31.14 -3.09 -21.42
CA SER A 403 -30.92 -3.67 -22.75
C SER A 403 -29.63 -3.14 -23.40
N ALA A 404 -29.39 -1.83 -23.35
CA ALA A 404 -28.17 -1.24 -23.89
C ALA A 404 -26.89 -1.70 -23.13
N GLN A 405 -27.03 -2.09 -21.85
CA GLN A 405 -25.92 -2.68 -21.09
C GLN A 405 -25.57 -4.08 -21.57
N VAL A 406 -26.58 -4.92 -21.82
CA VAL A 406 -26.42 -6.26 -22.41
C VAL A 406 -25.79 -6.15 -23.80
N GLU A 407 -26.28 -5.22 -24.63
CA GLU A 407 -25.75 -4.96 -25.98
C GLU A 407 -24.28 -4.52 -25.97
N GLY A 408 -23.87 -3.61 -25.08
CA GLY A 408 -22.45 -3.23 -25.05
C GLY A 408 -21.53 -4.26 -24.36
N GLY A 409 -22.06 -5.41 -23.92
CA GLY A 409 -21.29 -6.56 -23.46
C GLY A 409 -20.97 -7.53 -24.60
N VAL A 410 -20.39 -8.70 -24.27
CA VAL A 410 -20.28 -9.79 -25.26
C VAL A 410 -21.62 -10.52 -25.32
N HIS A 411 -22.25 -10.57 -26.49
CA HIS A 411 -23.53 -11.26 -26.70
C HIS A 411 -23.60 -11.90 -28.10
N GLY A 412 -24.56 -12.81 -28.32
CA GLY A 412 -24.80 -13.44 -29.62
C GLY A 412 -23.77 -14.50 -30.06
N LEU A 413 -22.99 -15.06 -29.12
CA LEU A 413 -21.98 -16.09 -29.39
C LEU A 413 -22.29 -17.38 -28.62
N ASN A 414 -21.94 -18.53 -29.19
CA ASN A 414 -22.06 -19.85 -28.51
C ASN A 414 -21.04 -20.00 -27.36
N SER A 415 -19.82 -19.50 -27.54
CA SER A 415 -18.78 -19.42 -26.51
C SER A 415 -17.75 -18.34 -26.87
N TYR A 416 -17.01 -17.83 -25.87
CA TYR A 416 -15.93 -16.87 -26.09
C TYR A 416 -14.84 -16.99 -25.03
N THR A 417 -13.62 -16.56 -25.36
CA THR A 417 -12.50 -16.45 -24.41
C THR A 417 -12.14 -14.98 -24.24
N LYS A 418 -12.21 -14.48 -23.02
CA LYS A 418 -11.89 -13.07 -22.71
C LYS A 418 -10.43 -12.93 -22.27
N ARG A 419 -9.53 -12.72 -23.24
CA ARG A 419 -8.13 -12.41 -22.97
C ARG A 419 -7.91 -10.90 -23.06
N LEU A 420 -7.73 -10.24 -21.92
CA LEU A 420 -7.67 -8.78 -21.84
C LEU A 420 -6.26 -8.20 -22.05
N PHE A 421 -5.22 -8.94 -21.67
CA PHE A 421 -3.84 -8.52 -21.78
C PHE A 421 -2.93 -9.76 -21.98
N ALA A 422 -1.70 -9.54 -22.42
CA ALA A 422 -0.70 -10.57 -22.66
C ALA A 422 0.68 -10.14 -22.11
#